data_AF-A0A0G4KI95-F1
#
_entry.id   AF-A0A0G4KI95-F1
#
_cell.length_a   1.000
_cell.length_b   1.000
_cell.length_c   1.000
_cell.angle_alpha   90.00
_cell.angle_beta   90.00
_cell.angle_gamma   90.00
#
_symmetry.space_group_name_H-M   'P 1'
#
loop_
_entity.id
_entity.type
_entity.pdbx_description
1 polymer ?
#
loop_
_entity_poly.entity_id
_entity_poly.type
_entity_poly.pdbx_seq_one_letter_code
_entity_poly.pdbx_strand_id
1 'polypeptide(L)'
;MSQASRALVHYLTTMPNPLAQRPLPYSQDCIKQLIQRLHPYELAKGEMIMIFNLRPASASALNTIIEDMEDRFDEDKQAEIVDIIAEVLGTFPPGGAGGAAEANGQAEHGTS
;
A
#
# COMPACT_ATOMS: atom_id res chain seq x y z
N MET A 1 29.20 6.09 -6.60
CA MET A 1 27.80 5.99 -7.07
C MET A 1 27.65 6.73 -8.39
N SER A 2 27.01 6.12 -9.39
CA SER A 2 26.69 6.78 -10.68
C SER A 2 25.59 7.85 -10.51
N GLN A 3 25.45 8.75 -11.48
CA GLN A 3 24.31 9.69 -11.56
C GLN A 3 22.96 8.95 -11.43
N ALA A 4 22.80 7.84 -12.15
CA ALA A 4 21.59 7.02 -12.11
C ALA A 4 21.29 6.48 -10.70
N SER A 5 22.30 5.97 -9.98
CA SER A 5 22.09 5.45 -8.63
C SER A 5 21.62 6.53 -7.64
N ARG A 6 22.12 7.77 -7.77
CA ARG A 6 21.69 8.89 -6.91
C ARG A 6 20.25 9.30 -7.21
N ALA A 7 19.89 9.40 -8.49
CA ALA A 7 18.52 9.72 -8.90
C ALA A 7 17.52 8.66 -8.39
N LEU A 8 17.88 7.38 -8.47
CA LEU A 8 17.04 6.27 -8.03
C LEU A 8 16.86 6.26 -6.51
N VAL A 9 17.94 6.48 -5.74
CA VAL A 9 17.84 6.62 -4.29
C VAL A 9 16.95 7.82 -3.92
N HIS A 10 17.16 8.97 -4.57
CA HIS A 10 16.33 10.16 -4.32
C HIS A 10 14.85 9.87 -4.58
N TYR A 11 14.53 9.28 -5.74
CA TYR A 11 13.16 8.88 -6.10
C TYR A 11 12.55 7.94 -5.04
N LEU A 12 13.23 6.84 -4.70
CA LEU A 12 12.71 5.87 -3.73
C LEU A 12 12.51 6.46 -2.32
N THR A 13 13.27 7.49 -1.96
CA THR A 13 13.17 8.16 -0.65
C THR A 13 12.24 9.37 -0.62
N THR A 14 11.58 9.70 -1.72
CA THR A 14 10.62 10.81 -1.80
C THR A 14 9.20 10.28 -1.69
N MET A 15 8.36 10.89 -0.85
CA MET A 15 6.94 10.52 -0.72
C MET A 15 6.24 10.55 -2.09
N PRO A 16 5.35 9.60 -2.41
CA PRO A 16 4.86 8.49 -1.59
C PRO A 16 5.64 7.17 -1.71
N ASN A 17 6.89 7.18 -2.17
CA ASN A 17 7.60 5.94 -2.45
C ASN A 17 7.95 5.10 -1.19
N PRO A 18 8.12 3.77 -1.34
CA PRO A 18 8.42 2.82 -0.27
C PRO A 18 9.42 3.30 0.79
N LEU A 19 10.54 3.87 0.37
CA LEU A 19 11.67 4.17 1.25
C LEU A 19 11.63 5.61 1.78
N ALA A 20 10.51 6.31 1.64
CA ALA A 20 10.36 7.70 2.06
C ALA A 20 10.17 7.88 3.58
N GLN A 21 9.78 6.82 4.30
CA GLN A 21 9.54 6.90 5.75
C GLN A 21 10.80 6.65 6.58
N ARG A 22 10.85 7.29 7.77
CA ARG A 22 11.88 7.08 8.79
C ARG A 22 11.23 6.92 10.18
N PRO A 23 11.54 5.86 10.95
CA PRO A 23 12.39 4.72 10.58
C PRO A 23 11.82 3.95 9.37
N LEU A 24 12.67 3.20 8.66
CA LEU A 24 12.19 2.37 7.55
C LEU A 24 11.30 1.26 8.12
N PRO A 25 10.09 1.06 7.57
CA PRO A 25 9.20 0.02 8.07
C PRO A 25 9.57 -1.38 7.55
N TYR A 26 10.45 -1.46 6.54
CA TYR A 26 10.91 -2.72 5.97
C TYR A 26 11.99 -3.39 6.82
N SER A 27 11.79 -4.68 7.08
CA SER A 27 12.79 -5.58 7.67
C SER A 27 13.39 -6.51 6.60
N GLN A 28 14.50 -7.19 6.91
CA GLN A 28 15.10 -8.18 5.99
C GLN A 28 14.14 -9.35 5.68
N ASP A 29 13.24 -9.67 6.61
CA ASP A 29 12.31 -10.80 6.50
C ASP A 29 10.94 -10.40 5.93
N CYS A 30 10.67 -9.11 5.69
CA CYS A 30 9.33 -8.64 5.34
C CYS A 30 8.78 -9.32 4.07
N ILE A 31 9.59 -9.53 3.04
CA ILE A 31 9.15 -10.19 1.80
C ILE A 31 8.74 -11.64 2.07
N LYS A 32 9.55 -12.37 2.85
CA LYS A 32 9.24 -13.76 3.21
C LYS A 32 7.96 -13.83 4.02
N GLN A 33 7.81 -12.98 5.03
CA GLN A 33 6.61 -12.91 5.87
C GLN A 33 5.37 -12.56 5.04
N LEU A 34 5.48 -11.58 4.14
CA LEU A 34 4.39 -11.15 3.28
C LEU A 34 3.90 -12.30 2.38
N ILE A 35 4.83 -12.96 1.67
CA ILE A 35 4.50 -14.09 0.79
C ILE A 35 3.86 -15.23 1.59
N GLN A 36 4.40 -15.57 2.76
CA GLN A 36 3.87 -16.66 3.58
C GLN A 36 2.47 -16.36 4.12
N ARG A 37 2.23 -15.14 4.59
CA ARG A 37 0.94 -14.75 5.17
C ARG A 37 -0.13 -14.51 4.13
N LEU A 38 0.24 -14.05 2.93
CA LEU A 38 -0.70 -13.81 1.84
C LEU A 38 -0.89 -15.02 0.91
N HIS A 39 -0.13 -16.11 1.11
CA HIS A 39 -0.28 -17.36 0.35
C HIS A 39 -1.73 -17.88 0.30
N PRO A 40 -2.54 -17.85 1.38
CA PRO A 40 -3.92 -18.36 1.36
C PRO A 40 -4.87 -17.64 0.40
N TYR A 41 -4.55 -16.41 -0.03
CA TYR A 41 -5.40 -15.62 -0.94
C TYR A 41 -5.04 -15.82 -2.42
N GLU A 42 -4.04 -16.66 -2.71
CA GLU A 42 -3.66 -17.04 -4.08
C GLU A 42 -3.43 -15.83 -5.01
N LEU A 43 -2.79 -14.79 -4.47
CA LEU A 43 -2.49 -13.57 -5.23
C LEU A 43 -1.48 -13.85 -6.34
N ALA A 44 -1.71 -13.27 -7.51
CA ALA A 44 -0.79 -13.32 -8.62
C ALA A 44 0.53 -12.61 -8.26
N LYS A 45 1.64 -13.03 -8.91
CA LYS A 45 2.96 -12.43 -8.67
C LYS A 45 2.98 -10.92 -8.93
N GLY A 46 2.20 -10.46 -9.91
CA GLY A 46 2.04 -9.04 -10.21
C GLY A 46 1.38 -8.28 -9.06
N GLU A 47 0.26 -8.80 -8.55
CA GLU A 47 -0.45 -8.23 -7.38
C GLU A 47 0.47 -8.17 -6.16
N MET A 48 1.25 -9.22 -5.89
CA MET A 48 2.21 -9.26 -4.78
C MET A 48 3.28 -8.16 -4.89
N ILE A 49 3.84 -7.94 -6.08
CA ILE A 49 4.82 -6.86 -6.31
C ILE A 49 4.17 -5.49 -6.11
N MET A 50 2.94 -5.32 -6.58
CA MET A 50 2.20 -4.07 -6.43
C MET A 50 1.87 -3.78 -4.96
N ILE A 51 1.42 -4.78 -4.20
CA ILE A 51 1.21 -4.68 -2.75
C ILE A 51 2.49 -4.26 -2.04
N PHE A 52 3.63 -4.88 -2.36
CA PHE A 52 4.91 -4.53 -1.75
C PHE A 52 5.32 -3.08 -2.03
N ASN A 53 5.12 -2.60 -3.26
CA ASN A 53 5.52 -1.26 -3.67
C ASN A 53 4.54 -0.16 -3.18
N LEU A 54 3.25 -0.43 -3.20
CA LEU A 54 2.22 0.57 -2.91
C LEU A 54 1.76 0.56 -1.46
N ARG A 55 1.90 -0.57 -0.75
CA ARG A 55 1.46 -0.75 0.65
C ARG A 55 0.03 -0.23 0.87
N PRO A 56 -0.97 -0.83 0.20
CA PRO A 56 -2.35 -0.37 0.30
C PRO A 56 -2.80 -0.43 1.77
N ALA A 57 -3.40 0.67 2.23
CA ALA A 57 -3.84 0.85 3.61
C ALA A 57 -5.37 0.75 3.78
N SER A 58 -6.08 0.33 2.73
CA SER A 58 -7.54 0.18 2.72
C SER A 58 -7.97 -0.85 1.69
N ALA A 59 -9.17 -1.40 1.87
CA ALA A 59 -9.79 -2.29 0.88
C ALA A 59 -9.97 -1.58 -0.48
N SER A 60 -10.33 -0.28 -0.47
CA SER A 60 -10.44 0.53 -1.68
C SER A 60 -9.12 0.64 -2.45
N ALA A 61 -7.99 0.81 -1.76
CA ALA A 61 -6.67 0.84 -2.39
C ALA A 61 -6.28 -0.55 -2.91
N LEU A 62 -6.62 -1.61 -2.17
CA LEU A 62 -6.37 -2.99 -2.57
C LEU A 62 -7.18 -3.40 -3.82
N ASN A 63 -8.41 -2.88 -3.97
CA ASN A 63 -9.27 -3.11 -5.15
C ASN A 63 -8.68 -2.52 -6.44
N THR A 64 -7.74 -1.56 -6.34
CA THR A 64 -7.00 -1.05 -7.51
C THR A 64 -5.86 -1.98 -7.95
N ILE A 65 -5.52 -2.98 -7.14
CA ILE A 65 -4.39 -3.88 -7.34
C ILE A 65 -4.86 -5.30 -7.69
N ILE A 66 -5.88 -5.79 -6.97
CA ILE A 66 -6.39 -7.15 -7.11
C ILE A 66 -7.54 -7.16 -8.12
N GLU A 67 -7.45 -8.00 -9.14
CA GLU A 67 -8.53 -8.18 -10.12
C GLU A 67 -9.71 -8.95 -9.50
N ASP A 68 -10.93 -8.50 -9.82
CA ASP A 68 -12.20 -9.07 -9.34
C ASP A 68 -12.24 -9.28 -7.81
N MET A 69 -11.68 -8.32 -7.05
CA MET A 69 -11.46 -8.45 -5.61
C MET A 69 -12.74 -8.73 -4.82
N GLU A 70 -13.83 -8.03 -5.14
CA GLU A 70 -15.13 -8.18 -4.45
C GLU A 70 -15.79 -9.55 -4.72
N ASP A 71 -15.51 -10.16 -5.88
CA ASP A 71 -16.00 -11.50 -6.20
C ASP A 71 -15.16 -12.59 -5.55
N ARG A 72 -13.86 -12.33 -5.30
CA ARG A 72 -12.90 -13.28 -4.72
C ARG A 72 -12.93 -13.30 -3.19
N PHE A 73 -13.15 -12.14 -2.57
CA PHE A 73 -12.97 -11.96 -1.13
C PHE A 73 -14.13 -11.19 -0.51
N ASP A 74 -14.72 -11.76 0.53
CA ASP A 74 -15.64 -11.06 1.43
C ASP A 74 -14.91 -9.94 2.20
N GLU A 75 -15.70 -9.01 2.76
CA GLU A 75 -15.18 -7.83 3.47
C GLU A 75 -14.19 -8.18 4.59
N ASP A 76 -14.43 -9.29 5.31
CA ASP A 76 -13.56 -9.75 6.38
C ASP A 76 -12.17 -10.15 5.86
N LYS A 77 -12.09 -10.89 4.75
CA LYS A 77 -10.80 -11.24 4.11
C LYS A 77 -10.12 -10.01 3.53
N GLN A 78 -10.87 -9.07 2.96
CA GLN A 78 -10.28 -7.84 2.44
C GLN A 78 -9.61 -7.05 3.57
N ALA A 79 -10.28 -6.94 4.72
CA ALA A 79 -9.71 -6.33 5.92
C ALA A 79 -8.48 -7.10 6.43
N GLU A 80 -8.55 -8.43 6.48
CA GLU A 80 -7.42 -9.28 6.91
C GLU A 80 -6.18 -9.09 6.03
N ILE A 81 -6.34 -9.00 4.70
CA ILE A 81 -5.22 -8.73 3.79
C ILE A 81 -4.59 -7.37 4.10
N VAL A 82 -5.40 -6.33 4.29
CA VAL A 82 -4.91 -4.98 4.64
C VAL A 82 -4.16 -4.99 5.97
N ASP A 83 -4.67 -5.72 6.96
CA ASP A 83 -4.03 -5.86 8.27
C ASP A 83 -2.69 -6.59 8.17
N ILE A 84 -2.61 -7.69 7.40
CA ILE A 84 -1.36 -8.40 7.12
C ILE A 84 -0.33 -7.46 6.48
N ILE A 85 -0.75 -6.63 5.52
CA ILE A 85 0.12 -5.67 4.85
C ILE A 85 0.63 -4.61 5.83
N ALA A 86 -0.26 -4.07 6.67
CA ALA A 86 0.09 -3.09 7.69
C ALA A 86 1.04 -3.66 8.74
N GLU A 87 0.85 -4.91 9.17
CA GLU A 87 1.71 -5.58 10.15
C GLU A 87 3.10 -5.89 9.59
N VAL A 88 3.20 -6.30 8.33
CA VAL A 88 4.48 -6.73 7.73
C VAL A 88 5.26 -5.57 7.11
N LEU A 89 4.57 -4.61 6.49
CA LEU A 89 5.17 -3.49 5.75
C LEU A 89 4.99 -2.14 6.44
N GLY A 90 4.29 -2.10 7.59
CA GLY A 90 3.94 -0.87 8.30
C GLY A 90 2.83 -0.06 7.61
N THR A 91 2.37 1.01 8.26
CA THR A 91 1.43 1.99 7.69
C THR A 91 2.13 3.30 7.31
N PHE A 92 1.50 4.12 6.45
CA PHE A 92 1.91 5.51 6.29
C PHE A 92 1.36 6.36 7.45
N PRO A 93 2.08 7.41 7.88
CA PRO A 93 1.51 8.39 8.79
C PRO A 93 0.22 8.99 8.20
N PRO A 94 -0.78 9.33 9.03
CA PRO A 94 -1.98 10.01 8.55
C PRO A 94 -1.60 11.30 7.79
N GLY A 95 -2.06 11.42 6.54
CA GLY A 95 -1.68 12.48 5.60
C GLY A 95 -0.55 12.12 4.62
N GLY A 96 0.05 10.93 4.75
CA GLY A 96 0.95 10.35 3.74
C GLY A 96 0.16 9.66 2.62
N ALA A 97 0.64 9.81 1.38
CA ALA A 97 -0.05 9.43 0.14
C ALA A 97 -0.22 7.90 -0.11
N GLY A 98 -0.29 7.09 0.95
CA GLY A 98 -0.82 5.71 0.92
C GLY A 98 -2.28 5.60 1.36
N GLY A 99 -2.87 6.67 1.93
CA GLY A 99 -4.32 6.82 1.94
C GLY A 99 -4.74 7.42 0.62
N ALA A 100 -5.46 6.68 -0.21
CA ALA A 100 -6.28 7.30 -1.23
C ALA A 100 -7.11 8.38 -0.52
N ALA A 101 -6.76 9.64 -0.73
CA ALA A 101 -7.48 10.75 -0.17
C ALA A 101 -8.86 10.76 -0.81
N GLU A 102 -9.82 10.09 -0.17
CA GLU A 102 -11.22 10.44 -0.29
C GLU A 102 -11.40 11.83 0.34
N ALA A 103 -11.05 12.87 -0.42
CA ALA A 103 -11.55 14.21 -0.17
C ALA A 103 -13.00 14.26 -0.68
N ASN A 104 -13.92 13.69 0.10
CA ASN A 104 -15.36 13.87 -0.10
C ASN A 104 -15.67 15.38 -0.02
N GLY A 105 -16.37 15.90 -1.02
CA GLY A 105 -16.64 17.32 -1.20
C GLY A 105 -17.42 17.92 -0.04
N GLN A 106 -16.88 18.97 0.57
CA GLN A 106 -17.65 19.85 1.43
C GLN A 106 -18.40 20.87 0.58
N ALA A 107 -19.72 20.83 0.75
CA ALA A 107 -20.69 21.71 0.15
C ALA A 107 -20.44 23.18 0.52
N GLU A 108 -20.45 24.05 -0.49
CA GLU A 108 -20.70 25.47 -0.31
C GLU A 108 -21.84 25.89 -1.26
N HIS A 109 -23.07 25.55 -0.89
CA HIS A 109 -24.24 26.29 -1.38
C HIS A 109 -24.39 27.53 -0.49
N GLY A 110 -23.59 28.54 -0.80
CA GLY A 110 -23.72 29.88 -0.24
C GLY A 110 -25.07 30.45 -0.65
N THR A 111 -25.90 30.67 0.36
CA THR A 111 -27.15 31.42 0.29
C THR A 111 -26.87 32.84 -0.18
N SER A 112 -27.52 33.26 -1.27
CA SER A 112 -28.07 34.62 -1.47
C SER A 112 -28.91 34.65 -2.75
#